data_AF-A0A2G1W9K1-F1
#
_entry.id   AF-A0A2G1W9K1-F1
#
_cell.length_a   1.000
_cell.length_b   1.000
_cell.length_c   1.000
_cell.angle_alpha   90.00
_cell.angle_beta   90.00
_cell.angle_gamma   90.00
#
_symmetry.space_group_name_H-M   'P 1'
#
loop_
_entity.id
_entity.type
_entity.pdbx_description
1 polymer ?
#
loop_
_entity_poly.entity_id
_entity_poly.type
_entity_poly.pdbx_seq_one_letter_code
_entity_poly.pdbx_strand_id
1 'polypeptide(L)'
;MYQHDWIYDLADRLSDGPDGGPITRRVVGVGAASVVCMYGLRCCLVQRATTINLSHRGQMSPMFWKQYIGTPAITFGVLLVCVGLFIHFRWYWGNHKRLQYYYEIPTAISIVCFIIAIAVHLWTVWRWT
;
A
#
# COMPACT_ATOMS: atom_id res chain seq x y z
N MET A 1 -15.90 14.92 17.97
CA MET A 1 -16.72 13.81 17.47
C MET A 1 -16.73 13.69 15.93
N TYR A 2 -16.11 14.60 15.16
CA TYR A 2 -16.08 14.55 13.68
C TYR A 2 -14.78 13.98 13.06
N GLN A 3 -13.73 13.77 13.86
CA GLN A 3 -12.40 13.45 13.34
C GLN A 3 -12.15 11.93 13.15
N HIS A 4 -13.08 11.08 13.56
CA HIS A 4 -12.97 9.64 13.34
C HIS A 4 -13.77 9.20 12.11
N ASP A 5 -14.94 9.81 11.87
CA ASP A 5 -15.83 9.43 10.77
C ASP A 5 -15.14 9.56 9.40
N TRP A 6 -14.35 10.61 9.16
CA TRP A 6 -13.65 10.77 7.88
C TRP A 6 -12.59 9.68 7.63
N ILE A 7 -11.99 9.10 8.67
CA ILE A 7 -10.99 8.02 8.52
C ILE A 7 -11.71 6.74 8.13
N TYR A 8 -12.83 6.45 8.79
CA TYR A 8 -13.64 5.27 8.47
C TYR A 8 -14.26 5.39 7.07
N ASP A 9 -14.84 6.56 6.73
CA ASP A 9 -15.38 6.83 5.39
C ASP A 9 -14.30 6.73 4.31
N LEU A 10 -13.09 7.22 4.58
CA LEU A 10 -11.97 7.12 3.65
C LEU A 10 -11.52 5.66 3.50
N ALA A 11 -11.47 4.90 4.59
CA ALA A 11 -11.12 3.49 4.57
C ALA A 11 -12.16 2.67 3.79
N ASP A 12 -13.45 2.92 4.00
CA ASP A 12 -14.54 2.27 3.26
C ASP A 12 -14.47 2.60 1.76
N ARG A 13 -14.28 3.87 1.41
CA ARG A 13 -14.09 4.29 0.00
C ARG A 13 -12.87 3.67 -0.66
N LEU A 14 -11.76 3.55 0.06
CA LEU A 14 -10.55 2.88 -0.44
C LEU A 14 -10.74 1.35 -0.52
N SER A 15 -11.56 0.77 0.35
CA SER A 15 -11.88 -0.66 0.37
C SER A 15 -12.79 -1.07 -0.79
N ASP A 16 -13.79 -0.24 -1.12
CA ASP A 16 -14.77 -0.52 -2.17
C ASP A 16 -14.23 -0.24 -3.59
N GLY A 17 -13.16 0.55 -3.68
CA GLY A 17 -12.47 0.85 -4.93
C GLY A 17 -13.20 1.91 -5.77
N PRO A 18 -12.71 2.20 -7.00
CA PRO A 18 -13.20 3.32 -7.78
C PRO A 18 -14.67 3.17 -8.20
N ASP A 19 -15.43 4.25 -8.01
CA ASP A 19 -16.77 4.41 -8.56
C ASP A 19 -16.70 4.57 -10.09
N GLY A 20 -17.19 3.55 -10.81
CA GLY A 20 -17.13 3.52 -12.26
C GLY A 20 -17.64 2.20 -12.83
N GLY A 21 -17.80 2.15 -14.15
CA GLY A 21 -18.21 0.94 -14.86
C GLY A 21 -17.23 -0.23 -14.67
N PRO A 22 -17.65 -1.46 -15.03
CA PRO A 22 -16.87 -2.68 -14.83
C PRO A 22 -15.49 -2.66 -15.52
N ILE A 23 -15.31 -1.85 -16.57
CA ILE A 23 -14.04 -1.68 -17.28
C ILE A 23 -13.10 -0.79 -16.46
N THR A 24 -13.58 0.36 -15.98
CA THR A 24 -12.80 1.30 -15.17
C THR A 24 -12.25 0.63 -13.91
N ARG A 25 -13.08 -0.14 -13.21
CA ARG A 25 -12.67 -0.89 -12.02
C ARG A 25 -11.54 -1.87 -12.28
N ARG A 26 -11.57 -2.57 -13.43
CA ARG A 26 -10.51 -3.51 -13.82
C ARG A 26 -9.22 -2.81 -14.18
N VAL A 27 -9.30 -1.75 -14.98
CA VAL A 27 -8.13 -0.98 -15.43
C VAL A 27 -7.45 -0.32 -14.24
N VAL A 28 -8.21 0.29 -13.33
CA VAL A 28 -7.64 0.91 -12.12
C VAL A 28 -7.10 -0.15 -11.16
N GLY A 29 -7.83 -1.25 -10.93
CA GLY A 29 -7.36 -2.34 -10.05
C GLY A 29 -6.07 -2.98 -10.55
N VAL A 30 -5.95 -3.29 -11.84
CA VAL A 30 -4.72 -3.87 -12.40
C VAL A 30 -3.62 -2.81 -12.54
N GLY A 31 -3.97 -1.62 -13.04
CA GLY A 31 -3.04 -0.52 -13.26
C GLY A 31 -2.40 -0.05 -11.95
N ALA A 32 -3.21 0.33 -10.96
CA ALA A 32 -2.70 0.77 -9.67
C ALA A 32 -1.92 -0.34 -8.95
N ALA A 33 -2.42 -1.58 -8.95
CA ALA A 33 -1.69 -2.71 -8.37
C ALA A 33 -0.32 -2.90 -9.04
N SER A 34 -0.27 -2.86 -10.37
CA SER A 34 0.98 -3.06 -11.12
C SER A 34 2.01 -1.98 -10.82
N VAL A 35 1.62 -0.70 -10.81
CA VAL A 35 2.51 0.43 -10.50
C VAL A 35 3.06 0.31 -9.08
N VAL A 36 2.19 0.05 -8.10
CA VAL A 36 2.59 -0.06 -6.69
C VAL A 36 3.50 -1.27 -6.47
N CYS A 37 3.16 -2.44 -7.03
CA CYS A 37 4.00 -3.64 -6.94
C CYS A 37 5.33 -3.47 -7.65
N MET A 38 5.38 -2.90 -8.85
CA MET A 38 6.63 -2.67 -9.57
C MET A 38 7.57 -1.75 -8.80
N TYR A 39 7.03 -0.69 -8.19
CA TYR A 39 7.83 0.18 -7.35
C TYR A 39 8.32 -0.52 -6.08
N GLY A 40 7.45 -1.30 -5.40
CA GLY A 40 7.83 -2.11 -4.25
C GLY A 40 8.94 -3.12 -4.58
N LEU A 41 8.81 -3.85 -5.69
CA LEU A 41 9.83 -4.78 -6.19
C LEU A 41 11.14 -4.05 -6.51
N ARG A 42 11.08 -2.89 -7.17
CA ARG A 42 12.26 -2.05 -7.41
C ARG A 42 12.95 -1.68 -6.10
N CYS A 43 12.21 -1.29 -5.07
CA CYS A 43 12.77 -0.96 -3.76
C CYS A 43 13.47 -2.16 -3.13
N CYS A 44 12.91 -3.37 -3.26
CA CYS A 44 13.53 -4.61 -2.79
C CYS A 44 14.82 -4.95 -3.55
N LEU A 45 14.83 -4.80 -4.88
CA LEU A 45 15.97 -5.17 -5.74
C LEU A 45 17.11 -4.15 -5.67
N VAL A 46 16.79 -2.85 -5.75
CA VAL A 46 17.76 -1.76 -5.76
C VAL A 46 18.18 -1.35 -4.34
N GLN A 47 17.45 -1.83 -3.32
CA GLN A 47 17.64 -1.47 -1.91
C GLN A 47 17.64 0.05 -1.69
N ARG A 48 16.84 0.76 -2.48
CA ARG A 48 16.65 2.21 -2.39
C ARG A 48 15.17 2.53 -2.53
N ALA A 49 14.64 3.20 -1.52
CA ALA A 49 13.26 3.70 -1.52
C ALA A 49 13.27 5.21 -1.35
N THR A 50 12.51 5.91 -2.20
CA THR A 50 12.24 7.33 -2.04
C THR A 50 10.79 7.47 -1.59
N THR A 51 10.56 8.13 -0.46
CA THR A 51 9.23 8.38 0.10
C THR A 51 9.08 9.84 0.51
N ILE A 52 7.85 10.25 0.81
CA ILE A 52 7.55 11.60 1.27
C ILE A 52 8.03 11.73 2.72
N ASN A 53 8.72 12.83 3.01
CA ASN A 53 9.20 13.12 4.34
C ASN A 53 8.06 13.65 5.22
N LEU A 54 7.41 12.73 5.94
CA LEU A 54 6.32 13.03 6.87
C LEU A 54 6.83 13.49 8.25
N SER A 55 8.02 14.10 8.37
CA SER A 55 8.57 14.47 9.68
C SER A 55 7.64 15.43 10.42
N HIS A 56 6.96 14.90 11.43
CA HIS A 56 5.99 15.59 12.25
C HIS A 56 6.68 16.14 13.51
N ARG A 57 7.23 17.35 13.41
CA ARG A 57 7.65 18.15 14.59
C ARG A 57 7.60 19.66 14.32
N GLY A 58 6.56 20.11 13.61
CA GLY A 58 6.31 21.55 13.40
C GLY A 58 7.26 22.26 12.42
N GLN A 59 8.22 21.54 11.83
CA GLN A 59 9.09 22.07 10.79
C GLN A 59 8.95 21.18 9.55
N MET A 60 8.52 21.77 8.43
CA MET A 60 8.74 21.14 7.13
C MET A 60 10.24 20.92 7.00
N SER A 61 10.66 19.66 6.96
CA SER A 61 12.03 19.35 6.56
C SER A 61 12.26 20.00 5.18
N PRO A 62 13.40 20.69 4.97
CA PRO A 62 13.69 21.34 3.67
C PRO A 62 13.76 20.33 2.51
N MET A 63 13.83 19.03 2.81
CA MET A 63 13.69 17.94 1.83
C MET A 63 12.31 17.29 1.94
N PHE A 64 11.47 17.52 0.92
CA PHE A 64 10.19 16.83 0.71
C PHE A 64 10.37 15.32 0.53
N TRP A 65 11.52 14.91 -0.01
CA TRP A 65 11.84 13.52 -0.29
C TRP A 65 12.77 12.94 0.77
N LYS A 66 12.36 11.85 1.41
CA LYS A 66 13.20 11.03 2.29
C LYS A 66 13.65 9.79 1.53
N GLN A 67 14.95 9.56 1.50
CA GLN A 67 15.52 8.36 0.91
C GLN A 67 15.90 7.36 2.01
N TYR A 68 15.44 6.13 1.85
CA TYR A 68 15.91 4.98 2.62
C TYR A 68 16.84 4.15 1.73
N ILE A 69 17.90 3.62 2.35
CA ILE A 69 18.89 2.76 1.70
C ILE A 69 19.05 1.49 2.55
N GLY A 70 19.22 0.33 1.91
CA GLY A 70 19.44 -0.94 2.58
C GLY A 70 18.15 -1.53 3.17
N THR A 71 18.22 -2.08 4.38
CA THR A 71 17.12 -2.84 5.00
C THR A 71 15.80 -2.07 5.11
N PRO A 72 15.77 -0.78 5.52
CA PRO A 72 14.52 -0.01 5.55
C PRO A 72 13.87 0.20 4.18
N ALA A 73 14.67 0.21 3.09
CA ALA A 73 14.14 0.28 1.73
C ALA A 73 13.48 -1.03 1.29
N ILE A 74 14.06 -2.18 1.68
CA ILE A 74 13.48 -3.50 1.40
C ILE A 74 12.17 -3.67 2.15
N THR A 75 12.13 -3.37 3.44
CA THR A 75 10.90 -3.52 4.25
C THR A 75 9.78 -2.57 3.77
N PHE A 76 10.14 -1.37 3.34
CA PHE A 76 9.21 -0.46 2.67
C PHE A 76 8.71 -1.03 1.33
N GLY A 77 9.60 -1.63 0.53
CA GLY A 77 9.24 -2.28 -0.72
C GLY A 77 8.25 -3.44 -0.53
N VAL A 78 8.47 -4.29 0.48
CA VAL A 78 7.55 -5.37 0.84
C VAL A 78 6.18 -4.82 1.26
N LEU A 79 6.15 -3.75 2.06
CA LEU A 79 4.90 -3.08 2.45
C LEU A 79 4.11 -2.63 1.21
N LEU A 80 4.77 -2.02 0.22
CA LEU A 80 4.13 -1.62 -1.02
C LEU A 80 3.63 -2.81 -1.84
N VAL A 81 4.38 -3.91 -1.92
CA VAL A 81 3.90 -5.13 -2.59
C VAL A 81 2.63 -5.65 -1.94
N CYS A 82 2.54 -5.66 -0.60
CA CYS A 82 1.30 -6.04 0.10
C CYS A 82 0.12 -5.13 -0.27
N VAL A 83 0.35 -3.81 -0.36
CA VAL A 83 -0.68 -2.85 -0.82
C VAL A 83 -1.11 -3.13 -2.26
N GLY A 84 -0.15 -3.37 -3.16
CA GLY A 84 -0.47 -3.68 -4.56
C GLY A 84 -1.24 -5.00 -4.71
N LEU A 85 -0.92 -6.01 -3.91
CA LEU A 85 -1.67 -7.26 -3.84
C LEU A 85 -3.08 -7.04 -3.29
N PHE A 86 -3.25 -6.24 -2.24
CA PHE A 86 -4.57 -5.88 -1.72
C PHE A 86 -5.42 -5.23 -2.81
N ILE A 87 -4.87 -4.23 -3.52
CA ILE A 87 -5.55 -3.57 -4.64
C ILE A 87 -5.94 -4.59 -5.72
N HIS A 88 -5.03 -5.51 -6.07
CA HIS A 88 -5.31 -6.53 -7.08
C HIS A 88 -6.45 -7.48 -6.66
N PHE A 89 -6.40 -8.02 -5.44
CA PHE A 89 -7.43 -8.96 -4.99
C PHE A 89 -8.76 -8.26 -4.70
N ARG A 90 -8.73 -7.14 -3.98
CA ARG A 90 -9.95 -6.42 -3.61
C ARG A 90 -10.61 -5.76 -4.82
N TRP A 91 -9.86 -4.99 -5.62
CA TRP A 91 -10.45 -4.19 -6.69
C TRP A 91 -10.57 -4.94 -8.02
N TYR A 92 -9.65 -5.87 -8.36
CA TYR A 92 -9.74 -6.63 -9.60
C TYR A 92 -10.48 -7.96 -9.43
N TRP A 93 -10.09 -8.82 -8.48
CA TRP A 93 -10.75 -10.14 -8.33
C TRP A 93 -12.19 -10.00 -7.83
N GLY A 94 -12.43 -9.11 -6.87
CA GLY A 94 -13.78 -8.82 -6.36
C GLY A 94 -14.76 -8.36 -7.45
N ASN A 95 -14.28 -7.69 -8.50
CA ASN A 95 -15.09 -7.22 -9.63
C ASN A 95 -15.13 -8.19 -10.83
N HIS A 96 -14.45 -9.34 -10.75
CA HIS A 96 -14.39 -10.31 -11.84
C HIS A 96 -15.37 -11.46 -11.59
N LYS A 97 -16.34 -11.64 -12.51
CA LYS A 97 -17.47 -12.60 -12.37
C LYS A 97 -17.10 -14.01 -11.89
N ARG A 98 -15.93 -14.53 -12.26
CA ARG A 98 -15.44 -15.86 -11.84
C ARG A 98 -14.57 -15.85 -10.58
N LEU A 99 -13.87 -14.75 -10.30
CA LEU A 99 -12.87 -14.68 -9.20
C LEU A 99 -13.45 -14.04 -7.93
N GLN A 100 -14.62 -13.40 -8.02
CA GLN A 100 -15.34 -12.80 -6.90
C GLN A 100 -15.69 -13.78 -5.77
N TYR A 101 -15.63 -15.09 -6.01
CA TYR A 101 -15.89 -16.09 -4.96
C TYR A 101 -14.66 -16.38 -4.10
N TYR A 102 -13.47 -16.01 -4.58
CA TYR A 102 -12.19 -16.36 -3.95
C TYR A 102 -11.39 -15.15 -3.51
N TYR A 103 -11.88 -13.93 -3.71
CA TYR A 103 -11.10 -12.70 -3.44
C TYR A 103 -10.90 -12.41 -1.94
N GLU A 104 -11.80 -12.88 -1.06
CA GLU A 104 -11.75 -12.55 0.37
C GLU A 104 -10.53 -13.14 1.07
N ILE A 105 -10.22 -14.41 0.81
CA ILE A 105 -9.06 -15.11 1.39
C ILE A 105 -7.72 -14.42 1.05
N PRO A 106 -7.35 -14.20 -0.23
CA PRO A 106 -6.10 -13.54 -0.58
C PRO A 106 -6.09 -12.07 -0.18
N THR A 107 -7.25 -11.41 -0.11
CA THR A 107 -7.37 -10.06 0.47
C THR A 107 -7.00 -10.09 1.96
N ALA A 108 -7.56 -11.00 2.75
CA ALA A 108 -7.24 -11.15 4.16
C ALA A 108 -5.76 -11.47 4.38
N ILE A 109 -5.18 -12.36 3.56
CA ILE A 109 -3.75 -12.67 3.59
C ILE A 109 -2.93 -11.41 3.31
N SER A 110 -3.29 -10.60 2.31
CA SER A 110 -2.58 -9.36 1.99
C SER A 110 -2.60 -8.35 3.15
N ILE A 111 -3.71 -8.26 3.88
CA ILE A 111 -3.85 -7.41 5.07
C ILE A 111 -2.95 -7.92 6.20
N VAL A 112 -2.96 -9.22 6.50
CA VAL A 112 -2.10 -9.81 7.54
C VAL A 112 -0.63 -9.59 7.20
N CYS A 113 -0.23 -9.85 5.95
CA CYS A 113 1.12 -9.58 5.48
C CYS A 113 1.48 -8.09 5.60
N PHE A 114 0.55 -7.19 5.30
CA PHE A 114 0.76 -5.75 5.47
C PHE A 114 1.00 -5.37 6.93
N ILE A 115 0.21 -5.90 7.87
CA ILE A 115 0.38 -5.65 9.33
C ILE A 115 1.75 -6.13 9.81
N ILE A 116 2.20 -7.30 9.34
CA ILE A 116 3.55 -7.80 9.67
C ILE A 116 4.61 -6.90 9.03
N ALA A 117 4.45 -6.55 7.76
CA ALA A 117 5.41 -5.73 7.04
C ALA A 117 5.56 -4.32 7.64
N ILE A 118 4.47 -3.69 8.08
CA ILE A 118 4.54 -2.38 8.74
C ILE A 118 5.20 -2.46 10.11
N ALA A 119 4.93 -3.50 10.91
CA ALA A 119 5.59 -3.69 12.19
C ALA A 119 7.11 -3.89 12.00
N VAL A 120 7.51 -4.72 11.03
CA VAL A 120 8.91 -4.92 10.68
C VAL A 120 9.53 -3.64 10.13
N HIS A 121 8.82 -2.91 9.27
CA HIS A 121 9.33 -1.65 8.73
C HIS A 121 9.58 -0.62 9.83
N LEU A 122 8.62 -0.41 10.74
CA LEU A 122 8.76 0.49 11.88
C LEU A 122 9.93 0.08 12.78
N TRP A 123 10.08 -1.22 13.07
CA TRP A 123 11.22 -1.74 13.81
C TRP A 123 12.55 -1.44 13.10
N THR A 124 12.61 -1.67 11.79
CA THR A 124 13.82 -1.37 11.01
C THR A 124 14.10 0.11 10.88
N VAL A 125 13.10 0.98 10.86
CA VAL A 125 13.34 2.42 10.85
C VAL A 125 13.83 2.85 12.23
N TRP A 126 13.19 2.40 13.31
CA TRP A 126 13.55 2.77 14.68
C TRP A 126 14.98 2.36 15.06
N ARG A 127 15.41 1.16 14.64
CA ARG A 127 16.78 0.69 14.91
C ARG A 127 17.85 1.51 14.17
N TRP A 128 17.48 2.22 13.11
CA TRP A 128 18.39 2.96 12.22
C TRP A 128 18.24 4.49 12.32
N THR A 129 17.43 4.97 13.28
CA THR A 129 17.32 6.38 13.68
C THR A 129 17.93 6.57 15.05
#